data_AF-A0A8J6QU41-F1
#
_entry.id   AF-A0A8J6QU41-F1
#
_cell.length_a   1.000
_cell.length_b   1.000
_cell.length_c   1.000
_cell.angle_alpha   90.00
_cell.angle_beta   90.00
_cell.angle_gamma   90.00
#
_symmetry.space_group_name_H-M   'P 1'
#
loop_
_entity.id
_entity.type
_entity.pdbx_description
1 polymer ?
#
loop_
_entity_poly.entity_id
_entity_poly.type
_entity_poly.pdbx_seq_one_letter_code
_entity_poly.pdbx_strand_id
1 'polypeptide(L)'
;MGTHKPRLLLCTDLDRTLIPNGTAPEDARARELFSKLCRHPGVSLAYVTGRDRRLVLDAVKTYQLPQPDYALTDVGSTMYRIVAGTWQQLETWKHHLSVCWPEATSRRVRSLVDLISGPCLQEETKQNNFKVSFYVPLQLDIDQVMGDIDNQLQRAGIGANLIWSIDEEKGIGLLDILPICADKRQAIRFLQQQLGFGDQELVFAGDSGNDLQVVNSDIPSILVANAARPIKEAALSWARQNDQTDALYIARGDLLAMNGHYSAGILEGVCHFQPSFRSYLMKETA
;
A
#
# COMPACT_ATOMS: atom_id res chain seq x y z
N MET A 1 -33.99 15.51 2.35
CA MET A 1 -32.52 15.37 2.39
C MET A 1 -32.17 14.14 1.58
N GLY A 2 -31.55 14.31 0.41
CA GLY A 2 -31.23 13.18 -0.47
C GLY A 2 -30.30 12.22 0.26
N THR A 3 -30.73 10.96 0.40
CA THR A 3 -29.89 9.90 0.97
C THR A 3 -28.75 9.62 0.01
N HIS A 4 -27.64 10.35 0.14
CA HIS A 4 -26.41 9.98 -0.54
C HIS A 4 -26.06 8.55 -0.12
N LYS A 5 -26.00 7.64 -1.10
CA LYS A 5 -25.52 6.27 -0.87
C LYS A 5 -24.10 6.38 -0.28
N PRO A 6 -23.76 5.58 0.75
CA PRO A 6 -22.42 5.62 1.32
C PRO A 6 -21.40 5.27 0.25
N ARG A 7 -20.36 6.09 0.13
CA ARG A 7 -19.23 5.91 -0.80
C ARG A 7 -17.97 5.63 0.01
N LEU A 8 -17.16 4.69 -0.45
CA LEU A 8 -15.90 4.30 0.16
C LEU A 8 -14.89 3.94 -0.93
N LEU A 9 -13.78 4.68 -1.00
CA LEU A 9 -12.57 4.27 -1.65
C LEU A 9 -11.73 3.47 -0.64
N LEU A 10 -11.77 2.14 -0.76
CA LEU A 10 -11.00 1.24 0.09
C LEU A 10 -9.66 0.92 -0.58
N CYS A 11 -8.60 1.52 -0.06
CA CYS A 11 -7.24 1.23 -0.46
C CYS A 11 -6.63 0.19 0.50
N THR A 12 -6.00 -0.86 0.00
CA THR A 12 -5.38 -1.88 0.86
C THR A 12 -4.08 -2.37 0.27
N ASP A 13 -3.07 -2.53 1.13
CA ASP A 13 -1.95 -3.40 0.81
C ASP A 13 -2.42 -4.86 0.67
N LEU A 14 -1.57 -5.71 0.08
CA LEU A 14 -1.86 -7.10 -0.19
C LEU A 14 -1.15 -8.02 0.81
N ASP A 15 0.17 -8.10 0.75
CA ASP A 15 0.96 -9.07 1.50
C ASP A 15 0.84 -8.83 2.99
N ARG A 16 0.48 -9.87 3.75
CA ARG A 16 0.23 -9.80 5.20
C ARG A 16 -0.83 -8.76 5.64
N THR A 17 -1.51 -8.08 4.71
CA THR A 17 -2.61 -7.15 5.00
C THR A 17 -3.95 -7.71 4.53
N LEU A 18 -4.11 -8.00 3.24
CA LEU A 18 -5.30 -8.69 2.72
C LEU A 18 -5.03 -10.19 2.58
N ILE A 19 -3.80 -10.53 2.17
CA ILE A 19 -3.34 -11.87 1.88
C ILE A 19 -2.77 -12.49 3.16
N PRO A 20 -3.24 -13.69 3.55
CA PRO A 20 -2.74 -14.40 4.72
C PRO A 20 -1.48 -15.22 4.40
N ASN A 21 -0.44 -14.56 3.88
CA ASN A 21 0.86 -15.18 3.58
C ASN A 21 1.92 -14.92 4.66
N GLY A 22 1.49 -14.54 5.87
CA GLY A 22 2.33 -14.47 7.06
C GLY A 22 2.14 -15.68 7.98
N THR A 23 2.74 -15.62 9.17
CA THR A 23 2.64 -16.69 10.19
C THR A 23 1.38 -16.59 11.06
N ALA A 24 0.71 -15.44 11.08
CA ALA A 24 -0.52 -15.25 11.84
C ALA A 24 -1.68 -16.04 11.23
N PRO A 25 -2.63 -16.56 12.03
CA PRO A 25 -3.78 -17.31 11.51
C PRO A 25 -4.82 -16.38 10.86
N GLU A 26 -5.43 -16.81 9.75
CA GLU A 26 -6.60 -16.17 9.14
C GLU A 26 -7.91 -16.68 9.77
N ASP A 27 -8.90 -15.81 9.99
CA ASP A 27 -10.28 -16.25 10.28
C ASP A 27 -10.95 -16.76 8.99
N ALA A 28 -11.50 -17.97 9.02
CA ALA A 28 -12.06 -18.64 7.84
C ALA A 28 -13.16 -17.84 7.11
N ARG A 29 -13.84 -16.90 7.78
CA ARG A 29 -14.93 -16.10 7.21
C ARG A 29 -14.44 -14.77 6.60
N ALA A 30 -13.21 -14.37 6.90
CA ALA A 30 -12.75 -13.01 6.66
C ALA A 30 -12.70 -12.63 5.17
N ARG A 31 -12.15 -13.50 4.30
CA ARG A 31 -12.09 -13.26 2.85
C ARG A 31 -13.46 -13.25 2.18
N GLU A 32 -14.38 -14.09 2.64
CA GLU A 32 -15.76 -14.11 2.13
C GLU A 32 -16.48 -12.80 2.47
N LEU A 33 -16.38 -12.35 3.73
CA LEU A 33 -16.96 -11.08 4.18
C LEU A 33 -16.31 -9.87 3.51
N PHE A 34 -14.99 -9.90 3.27
CA PHE A 34 -14.28 -8.89 2.51
C PHE A 34 -14.79 -8.82 1.06
N SER A 35 -14.96 -9.97 0.41
CA SER A 35 -15.54 -10.04 -0.93
C SER A 35 -16.96 -9.50 -0.95
N LYS A 36 -17.76 -9.77 0.09
CA LYS A 36 -19.11 -9.23 0.25
C LYS A 36 -19.11 -7.71 0.39
N LEU A 37 -18.23 -7.14 1.22
CA LEU A 37 -18.05 -5.69 1.33
C LEU A 37 -17.77 -5.06 -0.03
N CYS A 38 -16.83 -5.64 -0.79
CA CYS A 38 -16.41 -5.12 -2.09
C CYS A 38 -17.50 -5.20 -3.18
N ARG A 39 -18.54 -6.04 -3.00
CA ARG A 39 -19.70 -6.06 -3.91
C ARG A 39 -20.69 -4.93 -3.66
N HIS A 40 -20.59 -4.22 -2.53
CA HIS A 40 -21.47 -3.11 -2.27
C HIS A 40 -21.22 -1.99 -3.31
N PRO A 41 -22.26 -1.45 -3.99
CA PRO A 41 -22.09 -0.51 -5.11
C PRO A 41 -21.48 0.84 -4.72
N GLY A 42 -21.39 1.10 -3.42
CA GLY A 42 -20.72 2.27 -2.84
C GLY A 42 -19.23 2.05 -2.55
N VAL A 43 -18.70 0.84 -2.67
CA VAL A 43 -17.28 0.54 -2.43
C VAL A 43 -16.54 0.54 -3.76
N SER A 44 -15.43 1.28 -3.82
CA SER A 44 -14.44 1.20 -4.87
C SER A 44 -13.15 0.64 -4.27
N LEU A 45 -12.71 -0.52 -4.76
CA LEU A 45 -11.55 -1.24 -4.22
C LEU A 45 -10.29 -0.87 -5.00
N ALA A 46 -9.25 -0.48 -4.27
CA ALA A 46 -7.92 -0.23 -4.81
C ALA A 46 -6.86 -1.07 -4.09
N TYR A 47 -6.11 -1.89 -4.84
CA TYR A 47 -4.93 -2.55 -4.30
C TYR A 47 -3.72 -1.63 -4.38
N VAL A 48 -2.98 -1.47 -3.28
CA VAL A 48 -1.84 -0.56 -3.17
C VAL A 48 -0.63 -1.32 -2.67
N THR A 49 0.18 -1.82 -3.59
CA THR A 49 1.13 -2.92 -3.33
C THR A 49 2.49 -2.71 -4.01
N GLY A 50 3.53 -3.32 -3.44
CA GLY A 50 4.83 -3.46 -4.09
C GLY A 50 4.86 -4.48 -5.23
N ARG A 51 3.85 -5.37 -5.31
CA ARG A 51 3.71 -6.35 -6.40
C ARG A 51 3.59 -5.65 -7.74
N ASP A 52 4.17 -6.25 -8.78
CA ASP A 52 3.90 -5.90 -10.17
C ASP A 52 2.52 -6.44 -10.61
N ARG A 53 2.03 -5.98 -11.77
CA ARG A 53 0.72 -6.39 -12.32
C ARG A 53 0.53 -7.91 -12.38
N ARG A 54 1.55 -8.68 -12.78
CA ARG A 54 1.43 -10.13 -12.93
C ARG A 54 1.28 -10.78 -11.55
N LEU A 55 2.08 -10.37 -10.58
CA LEU A 55 1.99 -10.86 -9.20
C LEU A 55 0.67 -10.49 -8.52
N VAL A 56 0.03 -9.38 -8.89
CA VAL A 56 -1.33 -9.06 -8.43
C VAL A 56 -2.36 -9.99 -9.06
N LEU A 57 -2.29 -10.24 -10.38
CA LEU A 57 -3.18 -11.18 -11.06
C LEU A 57 -3.07 -12.60 -10.47
N ASP A 58 -1.84 -13.05 -10.23
CA ASP A 58 -1.55 -14.34 -9.61
C ASP A 58 -2.13 -14.41 -8.18
N ALA A 59 -2.02 -13.33 -7.41
CA ALA A 59 -2.58 -13.24 -6.06
C ALA A 59 -4.12 -13.28 -6.06
N VAL A 60 -4.76 -12.51 -6.93
CA VAL A 60 -6.23 -12.49 -7.08
C VAL A 60 -6.76 -13.90 -7.33
N LYS A 61 -6.11 -14.65 -8.23
CA LYS A 61 -6.47 -16.03 -8.53
C LYS A 61 -6.18 -16.98 -7.36
N THR A 62 -4.97 -16.93 -6.80
CA THR A 62 -4.50 -17.87 -5.77
C THR A 62 -5.29 -17.74 -4.48
N TYR A 63 -5.52 -16.51 -4.04
CA TYR A 63 -6.21 -16.21 -2.78
C TYR A 63 -7.70 -15.93 -2.96
N GLN A 64 -8.24 -16.07 -4.19
CA GLN A 64 -9.65 -15.84 -4.50
C GLN A 64 -10.13 -14.46 -4.04
N LEU A 65 -9.29 -13.44 -4.29
CA LEU A 65 -9.59 -12.07 -3.89
C LEU A 65 -10.62 -11.45 -4.84
N PRO A 66 -11.44 -10.48 -4.39
CA PRO A 66 -12.32 -9.75 -5.28
C PRO A 66 -11.51 -9.01 -6.35
N GLN A 67 -12.06 -8.88 -7.56
CA GLN A 67 -11.42 -8.05 -8.57
C GLN A 67 -11.43 -6.59 -8.10
N PRO A 68 -10.28 -5.89 -8.07
CA PRO A 68 -10.24 -4.49 -7.70
C PRO A 68 -10.74 -3.61 -8.86
N ASP A 69 -11.20 -2.40 -8.53
CA ASP A 69 -11.48 -1.36 -9.53
C ASP A 69 -10.17 -0.67 -9.98
N TYR A 70 -9.21 -0.58 -9.07
CA TYR A 70 -7.90 0.04 -9.30
C TYR A 70 -6.76 -0.79 -8.70
N ALA A 71 -5.58 -0.69 -9.31
CA ALA A 71 -4.36 -1.28 -8.76
C ALA A 71 -3.20 -0.31 -8.90
N LEU A 72 -2.66 0.12 -7.76
CA LEU A 72 -1.47 0.92 -7.59
C LEU A 72 -0.33 -0.07 -7.31
N THR A 73 0.34 -0.49 -8.37
CA THR A 73 1.40 -1.50 -8.33
C THR A 73 2.76 -0.83 -8.20
N ASP A 74 3.80 -1.64 -8.00
CA ASP A 74 5.18 -1.16 -7.99
C ASP A 74 5.41 -0.02 -7.00
N VAL A 75 4.85 -0.16 -5.80
CA VAL A 75 4.93 0.81 -4.69
C VAL A 75 4.33 2.18 -5.07
N GLY A 76 3.29 2.16 -5.90
CA GLY A 76 2.60 3.37 -6.35
C GLY A 76 3.19 4.02 -7.60
N SER A 77 4.26 3.48 -8.19
CA SER A 77 4.84 4.01 -9.43
C SER A 77 4.03 3.68 -10.69
N THR A 78 3.11 2.72 -10.62
CA THR A 78 2.22 2.36 -11.72
C THR A 78 0.78 2.24 -11.23
N MET A 79 -0.17 2.74 -12.02
CA MET A 79 -1.59 2.74 -11.65
C MET A 79 -2.44 2.21 -12.81
N TYR A 80 -3.34 1.27 -12.49
CA TYR A 80 -4.27 0.68 -13.43
C TYR A 80 -5.71 0.92 -12.98
N ARG A 81 -6.59 1.14 -13.95
CA ARG A 81 -8.03 0.99 -13.83
C ARG A 81 -8.44 -0.36 -14.42
N ILE A 82 -9.30 -1.10 -13.74
CA ILE A 82 -9.76 -2.40 -14.20
C ILE A 82 -11.23 -2.28 -14.59
N VAL A 83 -11.55 -2.49 -15.87
CA VAL A 83 -12.92 -2.44 -16.39
C VAL A 83 -13.23 -3.75 -17.09
N ALA A 84 -14.26 -4.47 -16.61
CA ALA A 84 -14.64 -5.78 -17.12
C ALA A 84 -13.44 -6.76 -17.26
N GLY A 85 -12.55 -6.76 -16.25
CA GLY A 85 -11.34 -7.60 -16.21
C GLY A 85 -10.17 -7.08 -17.04
N THR A 86 -10.36 -6.01 -17.83
CA THR A 86 -9.30 -5.40 -18.63
C THR A 86 -8.54 -4.36 -17.81
N TRP A 87 -7.22 -4.54 -17.70
CA TRP A 87 -6.33 -3.63 -16.99
C TRP A 87 -5.83 -2.54 -17.93
N GLN A 88 -6.21 -1.30 -17.64
CA GLN A 88 -5.85 -0.11 -18.41
C GLN A 88 -4.93 0.76 -17.55
N GLN A 89 -3.70 0.98 -18.00
CA GLN A 89 -2.78 1.87 -17.30
C GLN A 89 -3.31 3.31 -17.36
N LEU A 90 -3.28 4.02 -16.23
CA LEU A 90 -3.71 5.42 -16.16
C LEU A 90 -2.59 6.34 -16.64
N GLU A 91 -2.70 6.78 -17.90
CA GLU A 91 -1.73 7.68 -18.51
C GLU A 91 -1.63 9.04 -17.78
N THR A 92 -2.68 9.48 -17.11
CA THR A 92 -2.65 10.71 -16.28
C THR A 92 -1.67 10.59 -15.11
N TRP A 93 -1.62 9.44 -14.44
CA TRP A 93 -0.66 9.18 -13.37
C TRP A 93 0.77 9.08 -13.91
N LYS A 94 0.94 8.34 -15.00
CA LYS A 94 2.23 8.24 -15.69
C LYS A 94 2.77 9.61 -16.12
N HIS A 95 1.90 10.47 -16.65
CA HIS A 95 2.27 11.83 -17.03
C HIS A 95 2.65 12.67 -15.81
N HIS A 96 1.89 12.57 -14.72
CA HIS A 96 2.23 13.24 -13.45
C HIS A 96 3.65 12.87 -12.98
N LEU A 97 3.99 11.57 -12.99
CA LEU A 97 5.32 11.10 -12.62
C LEU A 97 6.41 11.56 -13.59
N SER A 98 6.12 11.63 -14.89
CA SER A 98 7.12 12.07 -15.89
C SER A 98 7.59 13.52 -15.72
N VAL A 99 6.77 14.37 -15.07
CA VAL A 99 7.13 15.77 -14.81
C VAL A 99 8.24 15.89 -13.78
N CYS A 100 8.16 15.09 -12.71
CA CYS A 100 9.14 15.06 -11.62
C CYS A 100 10.26 14.02 -11.84
N TRP A 101 10.08 13.08 -12.77
CA TRP A 101 11.04 12.04 -13.08
C TRP A 101 11.16 11.81 -14.60
N PRO A 102 11.99 12.62 -15.27
CA PRO A 102 12.25 12.46 -16.70
C PRO A 102 12.79 11.05 -17.02
N GLU A 103 12.52 10.55 -18.22
CA GLU A 103 12.80 9.16 -18.65
C GLU A 103 14.26 8.70 -18.43
N ALA A 104 15.23 9.61 -18.51
CA ALA A 104 16.64 9.29 -18.28
C ALA A 104 17.03 9.11 -16.79
N THR A 105 16.15 9.45 -15.86
CA THR A 105 16.46 9.53 -14.42
C THR A 105 16.71 8.15 -13.83
N SER A 106 15.92 7.13 -14.18
CA SER A 106 16.14 5.75 -13.69
C SER A 106 17.53 5.21 -14.06
N ARG A 107 18.00 5.47 -15.29
CA ARG A 107 19.36 5.11 -15.72
C ARG A 107 20.43 5.85 -14.92
N ARG A 108 20.25 7.15 -14.68
CA ARG A 108 21.17 7.94 -13.84
C ARG A 108 21.22 7.41 -12.41
N VAL A 109 20.07 7.06 -11.82
CA VAL A 109 19.99 6.45 -10.48
C VAL A 109 20.78 5.14 -10.44
N ARG A 110 20.57 4.23 -11.42
CA ARG A 110 21.34 2.98 -11.50
C ARG A 110 22.86 3.26 -11.49
N SER A 111 23.33 4.16 -12.34
CA SER A 111 24.77 4.50 -12.41
C SER A 111 25.31 5.16 -11.14
N LEU A 112 24.50 5.94 -10.42
CA LEU A 112 24.94 6.59 -9.19
C LEU A 112 25.01 5.61 -8.01
N VAL A 113 24.05 4.70 -7.91
CA VAL A 113 24.01 3.69 -6.83
C VAL A 113 25.06 2.61 -7.03
N ASP A 114 25.43 2.29 -8.28
CA ASP A 114 26.51 1.35 -8.61
C ASP A 114 27.90 1.78 -8.06
N LEU A 115 28.04 3.07 -7.70
CA LEU A 115 29.25 3.60 -7.05
C LEU A 115 29.28 3.33 -5.53
N ILE A 116 28.19 2.84 -4.95
CA ILE A 116 28.04 2.59 -3.52
C ILE A 116 28.17 1.09 -3.27
N SER A 117 29.04 0.72 -2.33
CA SER A 117 29.24 -0.69 -1.98
C SER A 117 28.06 -1.23 -1.18
N GLY A 118 27.54 -2.40 -1.57
CA GLY A 118 26.48 -3.11 -0.84
C GLY A 118 25.22 -3.37 -1.66
N PRO A 119 24.51 -2.33 -2.12
CA PRO A 119 23.35 -2.51 -3.00
C PRO A 119 23.71 -3.22 -4.31
N CYS A 120 22.90 -4.18 -4.71
CA CYS A 120 23.03 -4.91 -5.97
C CYS A 120 21.75 -4.77 -6.79
N LEU A 121 21.84 -4.43 -8.07
CA LEU A 121 20.65 -4.23 -8.90
C LEU A 121 19.81 -5.52 -9.00
N GLN A 122 18.49 -5.41 -8.82
CA GLN A 122 17.58 -6.53 -9.07
C GLN A 122 17.42 -6.80 -10.57
N GLU A 123 16.88 -7.95 -10.93
CA GLU A 123 16.63 -8.36 -12.31
C GLU A 123 15.79 -7.33 -13.11
N GLU A 124 15.96 -7.25 -14.44
CA GLU A 124 15.30 -6.21 -15.27
C GLU A 124 13.77 -6.25 -15.18
N THR A 125 13.19 -7.41 -14.86
CA THR A 125 11.74 -7.57 -14.65
C THR A 125 11.21 -6.83 -13.41
N LYS A 126 12.10 -6.41 -12.49
CA LYS A 126 11.77 -5.60 -11.31
C LYS A 126 11.93 -4.11 -11.56
N GLN A 127 12.55 -3.73 -12.67
CA GLN A 127 12.85 -2.35 -12.98
C GLN A 127 11.75 -1.74 -13.84
N ASN A 128 11.51 -0.45 -13.70
CA ASN A 128 10.70 0.32 -14.63
C ASN A 128 11.18 1.78 -14.73
N ASN A 129 10.49 2.62 -15.50
CA ASN A 129 10.90 4.02 -15.71
C ASN A 129 10.84 4.87 -14.42
N PHE A 130 9.98 4.52 -13.48
CA PHE A 130 9.69 5.25 -12.25
C PHE A 130 10.02 4.43 -10.98
N LYS A 131 10.81 3.36 -11.11
CA LYS A 131 11.25 2.53 -10.00
C LYS A 131 12.57 1.84 -10.34
N VAL A 132 13.56 2.01 -9.48
CA VAL A 132 14.83 1.27 -9.56
C VAL A 132 15.00 0.45 -8.28
N SER A 133 15.07 -0.87 -8.43
CA SER A 133 15.07 -1.81 -7.30
C SER A 133 16.44 -2.46 -7.10
N PHE A 134 16.88 -2.54 -5.85
CA PHE A 134 18.14 -3.15 -5.42
C PHE A 134 17.89 -4.20 -4.34
N TYR A 135 18.74 -5.22 -4.31
CA TYR A 135 18.95 -6.09 -3.16
C TYR A 135 20.01 -5.47 -2.24
N VAL A 136 19.80 -5.50 -0.93
CA VAL A 136 20.79 -5.04 0.06
C VAL A 136 21.00 -6.15 1.10
N PRO A 137 22.24 -6.58 1.37
CA PRO A 137 22.50 -7.57 2.41
C PRO A 137 22.11 -7.06 3.81
N LEU A 138 21.41 -7.90 4.59
CA LEU A 138 20.88 -7.52 5.91
C LEU A 138 21.95 -7.25 6.98
N GLN A 139 23.20 -7.68 6.75
CA GLN A 139 24.32 -7.39 7.65
C GLN A 139 24.86 -5.96 7.52
N LEU A 140 24.45 -5.20 6.50
CA LEU A 140 24.85 -3.81 6.35
C LEU A 140 24.01 -2.91 7.24
N ASP A 141 24.59 -1.78 7.65
CA ASP A 141 23.84 -0.70 8.27
C ASP A 141 22.98 -0.01 7.20
N ILE A 142 21.68 -0.28 7.23
CA ILE A 142 20.75 0.23 6.23
C ILE A 142 20.62 1.75 6.29
N ASP A 143 20.71 2.35 7.47
CA ASP A 143 20.59 3.81 7.62
C ASP A 143 21.79 4.50 6.97
N GLN A 144 22.99 3.93 7.14
CA GLN A 144 24.20 4.39 6.45
C GLN A 144 24.08 4.24 4.93
N VAL A 145 23.65 3.06 4.43
CA VAL A 145 23.49 2.80 2.99
C VAL A 145 22.48 3.75 2.35
N MET A 146 21.31 3.93 2.99
CA MET A 146 20.28 4.87 2.51
C MET A 146 20.77 6.31 2.55
N GLY A 147 21.51 6.71 3.60
CA GLY A 147 22.11 8.03 3.70
C GLY A 147 23.15 8.30 2.61
N ASP A 148 23.98 7.33 2.26
CA ASP A 148 24.97 7.46 1.17
C ASP A 148 24.28 7.59 -0.19
N ILE A 149 23.23 6.81 -0.44
CA ILE A 149 22.42 6.91 -1.66
C ILE A 149 21.74 8.26 -1.74
N ASP A 150 21.04 8.69 -0.68
CA ASP A 150 20.35 9.97 -0.65
C ASP A 150 21.31 11.15 -0.91
N ASN A 151 22.46 11.17 -0.23
CA ASN A 151 23.50 12.17 -0.47
C ASN A 151 23.98 12.19 -1.94
N GLN A 152 24.18 11.02 -2.53
CA GLN A 152 24.63 10.90 -3.91
C GLN A 152 23.57 11.39 -4.91
N LEU A 153 22.29 11.07 -4.68
CA LEU A 153 21.17 11.52 -5.49
C LEU A 153 20.94 13.03 -5.36
N GLN A 154 21.02 13.57 -4.15
CA GLN A 154 20.90 15.02 -3.89
C GLN A 154 22.00 15.82 -4.60
N ARG A 155 23.26 15.37 -4.55
CA ARG A 155 24.37 15.99 -5.29
C ARG A 155 24.13 16.00 -6.81
N ALA A 156 23.41 15.01 -7.33
CA ALA A 156 23.03 14.93 -8.73
C ALA A 156 21.75 15.71 -9.10
N GLY A 157 21.13 16.38 -8.12
CA GLY A 157 19.87 17.12 -8.26
C GLY A 157 18.65 16.21 -8.48
N ILE A 158 18.69 14.97 -8.01
CA ILE A 158 17.62 13.99 -8.17
C ILE A 158 16.83 13.91 -6.87
N GLY A 159 15.58 14.37 -6.89
CA GLY A 159 14.64 14.13 -5.80
C GLY A 159 14.06 12.72 -5.89
N ALA A 160 14.31 11.89 -4.88
CA ALA A 160 13.86 10.51 -4.85
C ALA A 160 13.27 10.12 -3.48
N ASN A 161 12.36 9.15 -3.49
CA ASN A 161 11.94 8.42 -2.31
C ASN A 161 12.70 7.09 -2.26
N LEU A 162 13.29 6.77 -1.10
CA LEU A 162 13.92 5.49 -0.84
C LEU A 162 13.00 4.66 0.06
N ILE A 163 12.55 3.51 -0.44
CA ILE A 163 11.63 2.63 0.27
C ILE A 163 12.37 1.35 0.65
N TRP A 164 12.51 1.13 1.95
CA TRP A 164 13.11 -0.07 2.50
C TRP A 164 12.06 -1.11 2.89
N SER A 165 12.32 -2.36 2.56
CA SER A 165 11.57 -3.52 3.06
C SER A 165 12.47 -4.76 3.14
N ILE A 166 11.96 -5.83 3.72
CA ILE A 166 12.69 -7.09 3.90
C ILE A 166 11.87 -8.23 3.27
N ASP A 167 12.53 -9.02 2.42
CA ASP A 167 12.05 -10.34 1.99
C ASP A 167 12.47 -11.37 3.05
N GLU A 168 11.54 -11.69 3.97
CA GLU A 168 11.80 -12.58 5.10
C GLU A 168 12.10 -14.02 4.65
N GLU A 169 11.51 -14.48 3.54
CA GLU A 169 11.72 -15.83 3.01
C GLU A 169 13.14 -16.00 2.49
N LYS A 170 13.65 -14.99 1.77
CA LYS A 170 15.01 -15.00 1.23
C LYS A 170 16.06 -14.45 2.19
N GLY A 171 15.64 -13.83 3.29
CA GLY A 171 16.54 -13.17 4.24
C GLY A 171 17.35 -12.06 3.59
N ILE A 172 16.73 -11.26 2.71
CA ILE A 172 17.40 -10.18 1.97
C ILE A 172 16.63 -8.87 2.05
N GLY A 173 17.36 -7.76 2.08
CA GLY A 173 16.81 -6.43 2.02
C GLY A 173 16.40 -6.03 0.61
N LEU A 174 15.29 -5.31 0.50
CA LEU A 174 14.78 -4.76 -0.74
C LEU A 174 14.76 -3.24 -0.62
N LEU A 175 15.44 -2.56 -1.54
CA LEU A 175 15.47 -1.11 -1.63
C LEU A 175 14.89 -0.66 -2.97
N ASP A 176 13.77 0.04 -2.93
CA ASP A 176 13.17 0.66 -4.11
C ASP A 176 13.45 2.17 -4.09
N ILE A 177 13.94 2.69 -5.22
CA ILE A 177 14.16 4.12 -5.43
C ILE A 177 13.13 4.62 -6.44
N LEU A 178 12.30 5.55 -5.99
CA LEU A 178 11.16 6.10 -6.73
C LEU A 178 11.30 7.62 -6.89
N PRO A 179 10.54 8.24 -7.81
CA PRO A 179 10.33 9.68 -7.80
C PRO A 179 9.92 10.21 -6.43
N ILE A 180 10.41 11.40 -6.05
CA ILE A 180 9.96 12.10 -4.83
C ILE A 180 8.43 12.32 -4.82
N CYS A 181 7.83 12.43 -6.00
CA CYS A 181 6.41 12.57 -6.24
C CYS A 181 5.65 11.21 -6.28
N ALA A 182 6.33 10.10 -5.99
CA ALA A 182 5.79 8.75 -6.05
C ALA A 182 6.01 8.03 -4.73
N ASP A 183 4.90 7.76 -4.06
CA ASP A 183 4.80 6.78 -2.99
C ASP A 183 3.34 6.28 -2.92
N LYS A 184 3.05 5.34 -2.00
CA LYS A 184 1.70 4.83 -1.79
C LYS A 184 0.72 5.96 -1.44
N ARG A 185 1.10 6.91 -0.58
CA ARG A 185 0.23 8.01 -0.13
C ARG A 185 -0.13 8.94 -1.29
N GLN A 186 0.86 9.36 -2.07
CA GLN A 186 0.71 10.25 -3.20
C GLN A 186 -0.12 9.61 -4.31
N ALA A 187 0.10 8.32 -4.58
CA ALA A 187 -0.71 7.57 -5.54
C ALA A 187 -2.17 7.43 -5.07
N ILE A 188 -2.41 7.17 -3.78
CA ILE A 188 -3.76 7.15 -3.19
C ILE A 188 -4.44 8.51 -3.31
N ARG A 189 -3.75 9.61 -2.93
CA ARG A 189 -4.30 10.97 -3.02
C ARG A 189 -4.60 11.37 -4.47
N PHE A 190 -3.74 11.00 -5.40
CA PHE A 190 -3.99 11.21 -6.82
C PHE A 190 -5.27 10.49 -7.27
N LEU A 191 -5.42 9.20 -6.91
CA LEU A 191 -6.62 8.44 -7.25
C LEU A 191 -7.87 9.04 -6.60
N GLN A 192 -7.81 9.38 -5.32
CA GLN A 192 -8.91 10.01 -4.58
C GLN A 192 -9.41 11.27 -5.28
N GLN A 193 -8.50 12.16 -5.67
CA GLN A 193 -8.82 13.39 -6.40
C GLN A 193 -9.42 13.12 -7.78
N GLN A 194 -8.84 12.19 -8.55
CA GLN A 194 -9.35 11.82 -9.89
C GLN A 194 -10.78 11.28 -9.83
N LEU A 195 -11.14 10.59 -8.75
CA LEU A 195 -12.45 9.98 -8.57
C LEU A 195 -13.44 10.84 -7.77
N GLY A 196 -13.01 12.00 -7.26
CA GLY A 196 -13.85 12.90 -6.47
C GLY A 196 -14.39 12.25 -5.19
N PHE A 197 -13.54 11.50 -4.46
CA PHE A 197 -13.85 11.02 -3.11
C PHE A 197 -13.41 12.06 -2.07
N GLY A 198 -14.24 12.32 -1.06
CA GLY A 198 -13.86 13.14 0.09
C GLY A 198 -12.91 12.42 1.03
N ASP A 199 -12.29 13.15 1.96
CA ASP A 199 -11.35 12.56 2.94
C ASP A 199 -12.02 11.54 3.86
N GLN A 200 -13.27 11.82 4.24
CA GLN A 200 -14.13 10.92 5.02
C GLN A 200 -14.71 9.77 4.18
N GLU A 201 -14.35 9.63 2.90
CA GLU A 201 -14.77 8.51 2.04
C GLU A 201 -13.57 7.63 1.65
N LEU A 202 -12.37 7.92 2.16
CA LEU A 202 -11.14 7.18 1.90
C LEU A 202 -10.71 6.42 3.15
N VAL A 203 -10.38 5.14 2.99
CA VAL A 203 -9.74 4.34 4.04
C VAL A 203 -8.59 3.55 3.44
N PHE A 204 -7.44 3.55 4.11
CA PHE A 204 -6.28 2.73 3.78
C PHE A 204 -6.11 1.59 4.79
N ALA A 205 -5.59 0.44 4.36
CA ALA A 205 -5.18 -0.66 5.24
C ALA A 205 -3.78 -1.17 4.89
N GLY A 206 -2.96 -1.44 5.91
CA GLY A 206 -1.59 -1.94 5.78
C GLY A 206 -1.10 -2.74 7.01
N ASP A 207 0.12 -3.24 6.95
CA ASP A 207 0.75 -4.03 8.03
C ASP A 207 2.21 -3.65 8.32
N SER A 208 2.91 -2.99 7.39
CA SER A 208 4.37 -2.97 7.38
C SER A 208 5.00 -1.57 7.20
N GLY A 209 6.33 -1.52 7.15
CA GLY A 209 7.09 -0.27 7.08
C GLY A 209 6.83 0.55 5.82
N ASN A 210 6.57 -0.09 4.67
CA ASN A 210 6.26 0.63 3.42
C ASN A 210 4.86 1.27 3.42
N ASP A 211 4.03 0.93 4.41
CA ASP A 211 2.72 1.51 4.63
C ASP A 211 2.77 2.72 5.55
N LEU A 212 3.86 2.89 6.32
CA LEU A 212 4.00 3.99 7.28
C LEU A 212 3.89 5.36 6.64
N GLN A 213 4.22 5.52 5.36
CA GLN A 213 4.03 6.80 4.65
C GLN A 213 2.56 7.17 4.51
N VAL A 214 1.66 6.18 4.43
CA VAL A 214 0.21 6.38 4.41
C VAL A 214 -0.34 6.47 5.83
N VAL A 215 0.07 5.54 6.69
CA VAL A 215 -0.38 5.46 8.10
C VAL A 215 0.02 6.71 8.89
N ASN A 216 1.20 7.27 8.63
CA ASN A 216 1.68 8.52 9.20
C ASN A 216 1.22 9.71 8.35
N SER A 217 -0.08 9.81 8.11
CA SER A 217 -0.72 10.93 7.45
C SER A 217 -2.11 11.19 8.00
N ASP A 218 -2.83 12.12 7.39
CA ASP A 218 -4.23 12.43 7.67
C ASP A 218 -5.23 11.46 7.01
N ILE A 219 -4.74 10.48 6.24
CA ILE A 219 -5.58 9.45 5.63
C ILE A 219 -6.05 8.46 6.72
N PRO A 220 -7.38 8.24 6.88
CA PRO A 220 -7.89 7.20 7.76
C PRO A 220 -7.27 5.83 7.43
N SER A 221 -6.50 5.29 8.37
CA SER A 221 -5.61 4.17 8.15
C SER A 221 -5.84 3.06 9.17
N ILE A 222 -5.85 1.83 8.67
CA ILE A 222 -6.05 0.60 9.45
C ILE A 222 -4.72 -0.15 9.48
N LEU A 223 -4.21 -0.44 10.68
CA LEU A 223 -3.21 -1.48 10.87
C LEU A 223 -3.89 -2.77 11.28
N VAL A 224 -3.73 -3.82 10.47
CA VAL A 224 -4.28 -5.15 10.78
C VAL A 224 -3.61 -5.73 12.03
N ALA A 225 -4.31 -6.62 12.75
CA ALA A 225 -3.85 -7.07 14.06
C ALA A 225 -2.55 -7.90 13.99
N ASN A 226 -2.19 -8.44 12.83
CA ASN A 226 -0.92 -9.14 12.60
C ASN A 226 0.25 -8.22 12.22
N ALA A 227 0.03 -6.90 12.13
CA ALA A 227 1.12 -5.94 11.94
C ALA A 227 2.15 -6.06 13.08
N ALA A 228 3.43 -5.97 12.75
CA ALA A 228 4.50 -6.15 13.73
C ALA A 228 4.44 -5.09 14.83
N ARG A 229 4.80 -5.48 16.06
CA ARG A 229 4.75 -4.59 17.23
C ARG A 229 5.51 -3.26 17.02
N PRO A 230 6.74 -3.23 16.48
CA PRO A 230 7.44 -1.97 16.23
C PRO A 230 6.71 -1.04 15.28
N ILE A 231 6.00 -1.58 14.27
CA ILE A 231 5.21 -0.79 13.32
C ILE A 231 4.02 -0.13 14.01
N LYS A 232 3.30 -0.88 14.85
CA LYS A 232 2.19 -0.36 15.66
C LYS A 232 2.65 0.74 16.63
N GLU A 233 3.77 0.51 17.32
CA GLU A 233 4.34 1.49 18.26
C GLU A 233 4.79 2.77 17.55
N ALA A 234 5.44 2.65 16.39
CA ALA A 234 5.84 3.78 15.56
C ALA A 234 4.63 4.60 15.08
N ALA A 235 3.59 3.93 14.55
CA ALA A 235 2.36 4.58 14.11
C ALA A 235 1.64 5.31 15.25
N LEU A 236 1.50 4.68 16.42
CA LEU A 236 0.88 5.30 17.60
C LEU A 236 1.67 6.51 18.09
N SER A 237 3.01 6.41 18.12
CA SER A 237 3.88 7.50 18.52
C SER A 237 3.71 8.70 17.59
N TRP A 238 3.77 8.45 16.28
CA TRP A 238 3.58 9.48 15.27
C TRP A 238 2.19 10.13 15.36
N ALA A 239 1.12 9.33 15.46
CA ALA A 239 -0.25 9.82 15.52
C ALA A 239 -0.49 10.72 16.75
N ARG A 240 0.08 10.37 17.91
CA ARG A 240 0.00 11.21 19.12
C ARG A 240 0.78 12.51 19.00
N GLN A 241 1.96 12.47 18.38
CA GLN A 241 2.80 13.64 18.20
C GLN A 241 2.21 14.67 17.21
N ASN A 242 1.38 14.21 16.27
CA ASN A 242 0.82 15.04 15.20
C ASN A 242 -0.69 15.29 15.33
N ASP A 243 -1.30 14.91 16.45
CA ASP A 243 -2.76 15.04 16.69
C ASP A 243 -3.61 14.33 15.60
N GLN A 244 -3.17 13.15 15.17
CA GLN A 244 -3.79 12.32 14.13
C GLN A 244 -4.30 10.98 14.69
N THR A 245 -4.60 10.90 15.99
CA THR A 245 -5.09 9.64 16.61
C THR A 245 -6.40 9.17 16.03
N ASP A 246 -7.26 10.08 15.58
CA ASP A 246 -8.55 9.77 14.97
C ASP A 246 -8.42 9.23 13.53
N ALA A 247 -7.25 9.40 12.90
CA ALA A 247 -6.96 8.84 11.58
C ALA A 247 -6.35 7.43 11.67
N LEU A 248 -6.07 6.90 12.87
CA LEU A 248 -5.42 5.60 13.04
C LEU A 248 -6.31 4.61 13.79
N TYR A 249 -6.61 3.48 13.15
CA TYR A 249 -7.25 2.34 13.79
C TYR A 249 -6.32 1.13 13.79
N ILE A 250 -6.07 0.53 14.96
CA ILE A 250 -5.34 -0.74 15.07
C ILE A 250 -6.36 -1.82 15.41
N ALA A 251 -6.49 -2.81 14.53
CA ALA A 251 -7.44 -3.90 14.72
C ALA A 251 -7.11 -4.73 15.96
N ARG A 252 -8.16 -5.16 16.66
CA ARG A 252 -8.09 -5.89 17.94
C ARG A 252 -8.77 -7.26 17.90
N GLY A 253 -9.57 -7.54 16.87
CA GLY A 253 -10.39 -8.75 16.80
C GLY A 253 -11.79 -8.58 17.42
N ASP A 254 -12.33 -7.36 17.39
CA ASP A 254 -13.60 -7.04 18.05
C ASP A 254 -14.81 -7.23 17.12
N LEU A 255 -14.60 -7.40 15.80
CA LEU A 255 -15.67 -7.56 14.83
C LEU A 255 -16.07 -9.03 14.64
N LEU A 256 -17.33 -9.37 14.92
CA LEU A 256 -17.91 -10.71 14.66
C LEU A 256 -17.13 -11.87 15.30
N ALA A 257 -16.46 -11.60 16.43
CA ALA A 257 -15.54 -12.52 17.09
C ALA A 257 -14.43 -13.08 16.17
N MET A 258 -14.06 -12.33 15.12
CA MET A 258 -12.90 -12.64 14.29
C MET A 258 -11.61 -12.15 14.96
N ASN A 259 -10.46 -12.64 14.51
CA ASN A 259 -9.16 -12.36 15.15
C ASN A 259 -8.51 -11.01 14.78
N GLY A 260 -9.12 -10.22 13.87
CA GLY A 260 -8.58 -8.93 13.41
C GLY A 260 -7.32 -9.05 12.53
N HIS A 261 -6.89 -10.26 12.17
CA HIS A 261 -5.77 -10.46 11.25
C HIS A 261 -6.21 -10.32 9.80
N TYR A 262 -5.30 -9.87 8.95
CA TYR A 262 -5.48 -9.74 7.53
C TYR A 262 -6.82 -9.02 7.17
N SER A 263 -7.60 -9.60 6.26
CA SER A 263 -8.93 -9.11 5.87
C SER A 263 -9.90 -8.89 7.04
N ALA A 264 -9.80 -9.64 8.15
CA ALA A 264 -10.65 -9.41 9.33
C ALA A 264 -10.35 -8.05 9.97
N GLY A 265 -9.08 -7.65 10.02
CA GLY A 265 -8.67 -6.34 10.50
C GLY A 265 -9.13 -5.20 9.59
N ILE A 266 -9.09 -5.42 8.28
CA ILE A 266 -9.64 -4.46 7.31
C ILE A 266 -11.14 -4.25 7.55
N LEU A 267 -11.91 -5.33 7.69
CA LEU A 267 -13.35 -5.27 7.95
C LEU A 267 -13.66 -4.53 9.26
N GLU A 268 -12.90 -4.81 10.32
CA GLU A 268 -13.04 -4.15 11.62
C GLU A 268 -12.80 -2.65 11.51
N GLY A 269 -11.69 -2.23 10.90
CA GLY A 269 -11.37 -0.83 10.71
C GLY A 269 -12.32 -0.10 9.76
N VAL A 270 -12.81 -0.76 8.70
CA VAL A 270 -13.86 -0.18 7.84
C VAL A 270 -15.14 0.05 8.65
N CYS A 271 -15.53 -0.87 9.53
CA CYS A 271 -16.69 -0.66 10.41
C CYS A 271 -16.47 0.48 11.43
N HIS A 272 -15.22 0.75 11.80
CA HIS A 272 -14.87 1.86 12.68
C HIS A 272 -15.00 3.21 11.96
N PHE A 273 -14.33 3.38 10.82
CA PHE A 273 -14.35 4.64 10.06
C PHE A 273 -15.66 4.87 9.28
N GLN A 274 -16.32 3.79 8.85
CA GLN A 274 -17.54 3.84 8.06
C GLN A 274 -18.65 2.96 8.66
N PRO A 275 -19.27 3.40 9.78
CA PRO A 275 -20.27 2.60 10.49
C PRO A 275 -21.48 2.16 9.64
N SER A 276 -21.77 2.87 8.55
CA SER A 276 -22.83 2.54 7.59
C SER A 276 -22.64 1.16 6.92
N PHE A 277 -21.39 0.72 6.70
CA PHE A 277 -21.10 -0.61 6.13
C PHE A 277 -21.22 -1.74 7.17
N ARG A 278 -21.18 -1.44 8.47
CA ARG A 278 -21.39 -2.45 9.52
C ARG A 278 -22.77 -3.08 9.40
N SER A 279 -23.82 -2.28 9.21
CA SER A 279 -25.18 -2.81 9.02
C SER A 279 -25.31 -3.68 7.77
N TYR A 280 -24.58 -3.37 6.70
CA TYR A 280 -24.57 -4.18 5.48
C TYR A 280 -23.90 -5.55 5.70
N LEU A 281 -22.77 -5.59 6.41
CA LEU A 281 -22.10 -6.84 6.75
C LEU A 281 -22.99 -7.73 7.64
N MET A 282 -23.64 -7.14 8.65
CA MET A 282 -24.46 -7.84 9.66
C MET A 282 -25.79 -8.37 9.12
N LYS A 283 -26.42 -7.70 8.15
CA LYS A 283 -27.76 -8.03 7.65
C LYS A 283 -27.86 -9.35 6.87
N GLU A 284 -26.74 -9.90 6.38
CA GLU A 284 -26.76 -11.19 5.66
C GLU A 284 -25.78 -12.21 6.26
N THR A 285 -25.43 -12.04 7.54
CA THR A 285 -24.78 -13.09 8.36
C THR A 285 -25.76 -13.75 9.34
N ALA A 286 -27.03 -13.33 9.32
CA ALA A 286 -28.15 -13.91 10.05
C ALA A 286 -29.02 -14.72 9.08
#